data_AF-S8BBA8-F1
#
_entry.id   AF-S8BBA8-F1
#
_cell.length_a   1.000
_cell.length_b   1.000
_cell.length_c   1.000
_cell.angle_alpha   90.00
_cell.angle_beta   90.00
_cell.angle_gamma   90.00
#
_symmetry.space_group_name_H-M   'P 1'
#
loop_
_entity.id
_entity.type
_entity.pdbx_description
1 polymer ?
#
loop_
_entity_poly.entity_id
_entity_poly.type
_entity_poly.pdbx_seq_one_letter_code
_entity_poly.pdbx_strand_id
1 'polypeptide(L)'
;MPTGPGCTESIIVDGLLDVAVEEYVEWQQSRVSNETFRENISKARDVTLENCLDFMQIYKDQDPGFFIKHGVKVGAARRFVRDIGLWVKGREEAICIENIPLV
;
A
#
# COMPACT_ATOMS: atom_id res chain seq x y z
N MET A 1 -29.94 10.39 -13.64
CA MET A 1 -28.64 9.70 -13.84
C MET A 1 -28.60 8.55 -12.86
N PRO A 2 -28.26 7.31 -13.24
CA PRO A 2 -28.20 6.24 -12.27
C PRO A 2 -26.95 6.44 -11.40
N THR A 3 -27.17 6.87 -10.17
CA THR A 3 -26.23 6.68 -9.05
C THR A 3 -26.25 5.20 -8.71
N GLY A 4 -25.44 4.41 -9.42
CA GLY A 4 -25.06 3.09 -8.92
C GLY A 4 -24.29 3.26 -7.61
N PRO A 5 -24.43 2.37 -6.62
CA PRO A 5 -23.51 2.39 -5.49
C PRO A 5 -22.14 2.18 -6.09
N GLY A 6 -21.32 3.24 -6.08
CA GLY A 6 -19.90 3.06 -6.31
C GLY A 6 -19.46 2.16 -5.18
N CYS A 7 -19.30 0.87 -5.47
CA CYS A 7 -18.56 -0.02 -4.61
C CYS A 7 -17.18 0.62 -4.55
N THR A 8 -16.96 1.46 -3.54
CA THR A 8 -15.63 1.79 -3.08
C THR A 8 -15.03 0.44 -2.78
N GLU A 9 -14.21 -0.07 -3.71
CA GLU A 9 -13.43 -1.27 -3.52
C GLU A 9 -12.71 -1.07 -2.19
N SER A 10 -13.19 -1.76 -1.16
CA SER A 10 -12.55 -1.73 0.13
C SER A 10 -11.47 -2.77 0.06
N ILE A 11 -10.21 -2.36 0.20
CA ILE A 11 -9.15 -3.32 0.42
C ILE A 11 -9.29 -3.89 1.84
N ILE A 12 -9.16 -5.21 1.97
CA ILE A 12 -9.08 -5.88 3.25
C ILE A 12 -7.66 -6.39 3.38
N VAL A 13 -7.01 -6.07 4.49
CA VAL A 13 -5.66 -6.51 4.80
C VAL A 13 -5.74 -7.30 6.08
N ASP A 14 -5.55 -8.61 5.96
CA ASP A 14 -5.56 -9.52 7.11
C ASP A 14 -4.31 -9.31 7.97
N GLY A 15 -4.46 -9.55 9.28
CA GLY A 15 -3.37 -9.46 10.25
C GLY A 15 -3.24 -8.09 10.92
N LEU A 16 -2.05 -7.81 11.47
CA LEU A 16 -1.77 -6.55 12.16
C LEU A 16 -1.45 -5.46 11.12
N LEU A 17 -2.06 -4.28 11.30
CA LEU A 17 -2.00 -3.19 10.32
C LEU A 17 -0.59 -2.61 10.16
N ASP A 18 0.14 -2.47 11.26
CA ASP A 18 1.53 -2.02 11.28
C ASP A 18 2.48 -3.04 10.65
N VAL A 19 2.27 -4.33 10.89
CA VAL A 19 3.03 -5.41 10.24
C VAL A 19 2.78 -5.41 8.73
N ALA A 20 1.53 -5.24 8.30
CA ALA A 20 1.21 -5.14 6.88
C ALA A 20 1.91 -3.94 6.20
N VAL A 21 2.06 -2.82 6.93
CA VAL A 21 2.82 -1.66 6.45
C VAL A 21 4.28 -2.01 6.20
N GLU A 22 4.92 -2.77 7.09
CA GLU A 22 6.31 -3.21 6.90
C GLU A 22 6.44 -4.18 5.71
N GLU A 23 5.58 -5.20 5.61
CA GLU A 23 5.59 -6.18 4.49
C GLU A 23 5.42 -5.50 3.12
N TYR A 24 4.51 -4.54 3.03
CA TYR A 24 4.30 -3.74 1.83
C TYR A 24 5.52 -2.91 1.45
N VAL A 25 6.19 -2.30 2.44
CA VAL A 25 7.39 -1.48 2.24
C VAL A 25 8.53 -2.33 1.72
N GLU A 26 8.75 -3.51 2.30
CA GLU A 26 9.73 -4.48 1.81
C GLU A 26 9.44 -4.89 0.36
N TRP A 27 8.18 -5.22 0.05
CA TRP A 27 7.75 -5.52 -1.31
C TRP A 27 8.01 -4.37 -2.27
N GLN A 28 7.65 -3.14 -1.90
CA GLN A 28 7.82 -1.99 -2.78
C GLN A 28 9.31 -1.66 -3.01
N GLN A 29 10.12 -1.76 -1.96
CA GLN A 29 11.57 -1.57 -2.03
C GLN A 29 12.27 -2.63 -2.90
N SER A 30 11.77 -3.87 -2.94
CA SER A 30 12.31 -4.92 -3.82
C SER A 30 12.22 -4.57 -5.31
N ARG A 31 11.31 -3.66 -5.68
CA ARG A 31 11.03 -3.26 -7.06
C ARG A 31 11.80 -2.02 -7.50
N VAL A 32 12.65 -1.46 -6.64
CA VAL A 32 13.42 -0.25 -6.92
C VAL A 32 14.91 -0.45 -6.55
N SER A 33 15.79 -0.20 -7.52
CA SER A 33 17.24 -0.23 -7.30
C SER A 33 17.82 1.13 -6.89
N ASN A 34 17.09 2.23 -7.14
CA ASN A 34 17.53 3.57 -6.80
C ASN A 34 17.41 3.81 -5.29
N GLU A 35 18.53 4.09 -4.63
CA GLU A 35 18.61 4.29 -3.18
C GLU A 35 17.74 5.46 -2.71
N THR A 36 17.81 6.61 -3.39
CA THR A 36 16.95 7.76 -3.08
C THR A 36 15.46 7.41 -3.16
N PHE A 37 15.04 6.53 -4.08
CA PHE A 37 13.67 6.04 -4.12
C PHE A 37 13.37 5.20 -2.88
N ARG A 38 14.22 4.23 -2.55
CA ARG A 38 14.08 3.35 -1.36
C ARG A 38 13.96 4.17 -0.07
N GLU A 39 14.82 5.16 0.12
CA GLU A 39 14.78 6.09 1.26
C GLU A 39 13.43 6.82 1.37
N ASN A 40 12.86 7.23 0.23
CA ASN A 40 11.56 7.89 0.22
C ASN A 40 10.39 6.93 0.48
N ILE A 41 10.54 5.64 0.16
CA ILE A 41 9.58 4.60 0.58
C ILE A 41 9.67 4.42 2.11
N SER A 42 10.88 4.33 2.68
CA SER A 42 11.04 4.26 4.15
C SER A 42 10.44 5.49 4.84
N LYS A 43 10.64 6.70 4.29
CA LYS A 43 10.01 7.89 4.84
C LYS A 43 8.47 7.83 4.76
N ALA A 44 7.90 7.33 3.67
CA ALA A 44 6.45 7.17 3.55
C ALA A 44 5.89 6.17 4.57
N ARG A 45 6.63 5.09 4.86
CA ARG A 45 6.34 4.18 5.98
C ARG A 45 6.34 4.91 7.31
N ASP A 46 7.42 5.62 7.63
CA ASP A 46 7.55 6.31 8.92
C ASP A 46 6.39 7.30 9.11
N VAL A 47 6.06 8.09 8.09
CA VAL A 47 4.89 8.98 8.08
C VAL A 47 3.58 8.22 8.30
N THR A 48 3.42 7.04 7.70
CA THR A 48 2.23 6.19 7.88
C THR A 48 2.09 5.76 9.34
N LEU A 49 3.14 5.19 9.92
CA LEU A 49 3.14 4.65 11.29
C LEU A 49 3.03 5.76 12.35
N GLU A 50 3.77 6.86 12.18
CA GLU A 50 3.73 8.01 13.11
C GLU A 50 2.35 8.68 13.17
N ASN A 51 1.58 8.62 12.08
CA ASN A 51 0.24 9.19 12.01
C ASN A 51 -0.87 8.15 12.24
N CYS A 52 -0.51 6.93 12.65
CA CYS A 52 -1.44 5.82 12.87
C CYS A 52 -2.35 5.54 11.65
N LEU A 53 -1.82 5.74 10.44
CA LEU A 53 -2.55 5.48 9.20
C LEU A 53 -2.49 4.00 8.85
N ASP A 54 -3.63 3.45 8.44
CA ASP A 54 -3.70 2.11 7.87
C ASP A 54 -3.95 2.15 6.36
N PHE A 55 -3.78 1.00 5.69
CA PHE A 55 -3.96 0.93 4.24
C PHE A 55 -5.38 1.21 3.79
N MET A 56 -6.41 0.84 4.55
CA MET A 56 -7.79 1.14 4.18
C MET A 56 -8.00 2.65 4.12
N GLN A 57 -7.45 3.40 5.07
CA GLN A 57 -7.50 4.86 5.09
C GLN A 57 -6.72 5.46 3.91
N ILE A 58 -5.46 5.05 3.71
CA ILE A 58 -4.61 5.58 2.63
C ILE A 58 -5.23 5.27 1.26
N TYR A 59 -5.73 4.05 1.06
CA TYR A 59 -6.35 3.63 -0.18
C TYR A 59 -7.68 4.33 -0.45
N LYS A 60 -8.45 4.64 0.59
CA LYS A 60 -9.70 5.39 0.45
C LYS A 60 -9.44 6.85 0.07
N ASP A 61 -8.47 7.49 0.71
CA ASP A 61 -8.21 8.91 0.52
C ASP A 61 -7.49 9.21 -0.80
N GLN A 62 -6.71 8.25 -1.31
CA GLN A 62 -5.91 8.39 -2.55
C GLN A 62 -5.10 9.70 -2.59
N ASP A 63 -4.60 10.16 -1.44
CA ASP A 63 -3.93 11.46 -1.30
C ASP A 63 -2.40 11.32 -1.17
N PRO A 64 -1.63 11.37 -2.29
CA PRO A 64 -0.18 11.46 -2.21
C PRO A 64 0.29 12.83 -1.69
N GLY A 65 -0.55 13.86 -1.70
CA GLY A 65 -0.25 15.20 -1.20
C GLY A 65 0.08 15.21 0.29
N PHE A 66 -0.62 14.39 1.08
CA PHE A 66 -0.30 14.16 2.49
C PHE A 66 1.17 13.77 2.69
N PHE A 67 1.65 12.75 1.97
CA PHE A 67 3.03 12.28 2.08
C PHE A 67 4.05 13.31 1.55
N ILE A 68 3.69 14.04 0.49
CA ILE A 68 4.55 15.10 -0.06
C ILE A 68 4.74 16.22 0.97
N LYS A 69 3.68 16.61 1.68
CA LYS A 69 3.74 17.60 2.76
C LYS A 69 4.67 17.17 3.90
N HIS A 70 4.80 15.86 4.11
CA HIS A 70 5.75 15.28 5.08
C HIS A 70 7.13 14.97 4.47
N GLY A 71 7.45 15.54 3.31
CA GLY A 71 8.79 15.50 2.73
C GLY A 71 9.13 14.24 1.96
N VAL A 72 8.13 13.44 1.57
CA VAL A 72 8.30 12.35 0.59
C VAL A 72 8.33 12.94 -0.81
N LYS A 73 9.30 12.53 -1.64
CA LYS A 73 9.37 12.98 -3.04
C LYS A 73 8.12 12.55 -3.82
N VAL A 74 7.61 13.46 -4.67
CA VAL A 74 6.35 13.31 -5.42
C VAL A 74 6.20 11.98 -6.15
N GLY A 75 7.27 11.47 -6.77
CA GLY A 75 7.23 10.19 -7.49
C GLY A 75 7.05 8.99 -6.56
N ALA A 76 7.71 9.00 -5.40
CA ALA A 76 7.57 7.96 -4.40
C ALA A 76 6.20 8.01 -3.73
N ALA A 77 5.73 9.20 -3.32
CA ALA A 77 4.43 9.39 -2.69
C ALA A 77 3.27 8.88 -3.58
N ARG A 78 3.26 9.26 -4.86
CA ARG A 78 2.26 8.78 -5.83
C ARG A 78 2.26 7.27 -5.96
N ARG A 79 3.45 6.66 -5.98
CA ARG A 79 3.59 5.20 -6.14
C ARG A 79 3.22 4.46 -4.85
N PHE A 80 3.56 5.00 -3.69
CA PHE A 80 3.19 4.46 -2.38
C PHE A 80 1.67 4.32 -2.26
N VAL A 81 0.91 5.40 -2.50
CA VAL A 81 -0.55 5.36 -2.42
C VAL A 81 -1.16 4.40 -3.45
N ARG A 82 -0.75 4.51 -4.72
CA ARG A 82 -1.35 3.74 -5.82
C ARG A 82 -1.06 2.24 -5.71
N ASP A 83 0.15 1.86 -5.33
CA ASP A 83 0.58 0.46 -5.41
C ASP A 83 0.04 -0.40 -4.24
N ILE A 84 -0.62 0.21 -3.23
CA ILE A 84 -1.31 -0.55 -2.16
C ILE A 84 -2.32 -1.53 -2.76
N GLY A 85 -3.18 -1.09 -3.69
CA GLY A 85 -4.17 -1.97 -4.31
C GLY A 85 -3.54 -3.10 -5.14
N LEU A 86 -2.38 -2.85 -5.76
CA LEU A 86 -1.64 -3.88 -6.48
C LEU A 86 -1.06 -4.93 -5.54
N TRP A 87 -0.55 -4.49 -4.39
CA TRP A 87 0.01 -5.39 -3.39
C TRP A 87 -1.07 -6.26 -2.75
N VAL A 88 -2.21 -5.67 -2.35
CA VAL A 88 -3.34 -6.41 -1.76
C VAL A 88 -3.85 -7.48 -2.73
N LYS A 89 -4.10 -7.11 -3.99
CA LYS A 89 -4.53 -8.07 -5.02
C LYS A 89 -3.54 -9.23 -5.19
N GLY A 90 -2.23 -8.93 -5.15
CA GLY A 90 -1.20 -9.97 -5.23
C GLY A 90 -1.22 -10.94 -4.05
N ARG A 91 -1.63 -10.51 -2.85
CA ARG A 91 -1.77 -11.39 -1.68
C ARG A 91 -2.96 -12.35 -1.82
N GLU A 92 -4.08 -11.87 -2.35
CA GLU A 92 -5.25 -12.71 -2.62
C GLU A 92 -4.92 -13.83 -3.62
N GLU A 93 -4.20 -13.49 -4.69
CA GLU A 93 -3.73 -14.46 -5.69
C GLU A 93 -2.75 -15.49 -5.09
N ALA A 94 -1.87 -15.08 -4.18
CA ALA A 94 -0.96 -15.98 -3.48
C ALA A 94 -1.70 -16.98 -2.55
N ILE A 95 -2.72 -16.51 -1.81
CA ILE A 95 -3.58 -17.38 -0.99
C ILE A 95 -4.29 -18.42 -1.86
N CYS A 96 -4.71 -18.08 -3.07
CA CYS A 96 -5.31 -19.05 -3.99
C CYS A 96 -4.31 -20.13 -4.46
N ILE A 97 -3.02 -19.80 -4.61
CA ILE A 97 -1.99 -20.76 -5.07
C ILE A 97 -1.60 -21.76 -3.97
N GLU A 98 -1.61 -21.34 -2.70
CA GLU A 98 -1.25 -22.21 -1.57
C GLU A 98 -2.32 -23.26 -1.20
N ASN A 99 -3.53 -23.14 -1.77
CA ASN A 99 -4.66 -24.07 -1.53
C ASN A 99 -4.76 -25.23 -2.54
N ILE A 100 -3.68 -25.62 -3.24
CA ILE A 100 -3.69 -26.82 -4.11
C ILE A 100 -3.66 -28.08 -3.22
N PRO A 101 -4.67 -28.97 -3.27
CA PRO A 101 -4.58 -30.26 -2.61
C PRO A 101 -3.49 -31.08 -3.32
N LEU A 102 -2.49 -31.53 -2.57
CA LEU A 102 -1.57 -32.58 -3.00
C LEU A 102 -2.41 -33.81 -3.32
N VAL A 103 -2.53 -34.14 -4.62
CA VAL A 103 -3.04 -35.44 -5.11
C VAL A 103 -2.00 -36.51 -4.87
#